data_AF-A0A9W7F743-F1
#
_entry.id   AF-A0A9W7F743-F1
#
_cell.length_a   1.000
_cell.length_b   1.000
_cell.length_c   1.000
_cell.angle_alpha   90.00
_cell.angle_beta   90.00
_cell.angle_gamma   90.00
#
_symmetry.space_group_name_H-M   'P 1'
#
loop_
_entity.id
_entity.type
_entity.pdbx_description
1 polymer ?
#
loop_
_entity_poly.entity_id
_entity_poly.type
_entity_poly.pdbx_seq_one_letter_code
_entity_poly.pdbx_strand_id
1 'polypeptide(L)'
;MISLLGFIIIPYYAVTGTNVKMTWTILGSITYVALIDNLLSDYLWAKSVVYTSATVATVGLALTVPVAVLIDWIEGGGVGWGRGVGSGLVVVRFVGINI
;
A
#
# COMPACT_ATOMS: atom_id res chain seq x y z
N MET A 1 -6.94 -5.60 5.97
CA MET A 1 -7.61 -4.49 6.71
C MET A 1 -8.80 -3.86 5.94
N ILE A 2 -9.24 -4.47 4.83
CA ILE A 2 -10.32 -3.97 3.95
C ILE A 2 -11.74 -4.26 4.48
N SER A 3 -11.89 -5.20 5.42
CA SER A 3 -13.20 -5.69 5.89
C SER A 3 -14.03 -4.65 6.67
N LEU A 4 -13.38 -3.71 7.38
CA LEU A 4 -14.09 -2.68 8.18
C LEU A 4 -14.56 -1.49 7.34
N LEU A 5 -13.81 -1.13 6.28
CA LEU A 5 -14.20 -0.06 5.37
C LEU A 5 -15.47 -0.42 4.60
N GLY A 6 -15.61 -1.66 4.13
CA GLY A 6 -16.84 -2.14 3.48
C GLY A 6 -18.07 -2.06 4.40
N PHE A 7 -17.91 -2.33 5.69
CA PHE A 7 -19.01 -2.29 6.67
C PHE A 7 -19.55 -0.88 6.94
N ILE A 8 -18.72 0.16 6.79
CA ILE A 8 -19.11 1.56 6.97
C ILE A 8 -19.62 2.16 5.64
N ILE A 9 -18.98 1.78 4.53
CA ILE A 9 -19.25 2.33 3.21
C ILE A 9 -20.60 1.86 2.65
N ILE A 10 -20.95 0.59 2.81
CA ILE A 10 -22.23 0.03 2.32
C ILE A 10 -23.46 0.75 2.94
N PRO A 11 -23.56 0.91 4.28
CA PRO A 11 -24.65 1.68 4.87
C PRO A 11 -24.56 3.17 4.54
N TYR A 12 -23.37 3.76 4.40
CA TYR A 12 -23.21 5.16 4.00
C TYR A 12 -23.75 5.42 2.58
N TYR A 13 -23.44 4.58 1.60
CA TYR A 13 -23.99 4.69 0.24
C TYR A 13 -25.49 4.37 0.19
N ALA A 14 -25.97 3.44 1.02
CA ALA A 14 -27.41 3.17 1.15
C ALA A 14 -28.20 4.36 1.72
N VAL A 15 -27.58 5.17 2.59
CA VAL A 15 -28.20 6.36 3.21
C VAL A 15 -28.07 7.61 2.33
N THR A 16 -26.96 7.76 1.58
CA THR A 16 -26.64 9.01 0.86
C THR A 16 -27.21 9.05 -0.57
N GLY A 17 -27.76 7.93 -1.08
CA GLY A 17 -28.50 7.92 -2.35
C GLY A 17 -27.70 8.33 -3.59
N THR A 18 -26.37 8.22 -3.53
CA THR A 18 -25.49 8.63 -4.62
C THR A 18 -25.54 7.61 -5.75
N ASN A 19 -26.11 8.03 -6.88
CA ASN A 19 -26.09 7.27 -8.12
C ASN A 19 -24.70 7.39 -8.76
N VAL A 20 -23.78 6.51 -8.37
CA VAL A 20 -22.50 6.36 -9.05
C VAL A 20 -22.79 5.80 -10.44
N LYS A 21 -22.65 6.64 -11.48
CA LYS A 21 -22.76 6.20 -12.87
C LYS A 21 -21.60 5.24 -13.13
N MET A 22 -21.91 3.96 -13.27
CA MET A 22 -20.93 2.90 -13.46
C MET A 22 -20.33 3.00 -14.87
N THR A 23 -19.24 3.75 -14.99
CA THR A 23 -18.45 3.83 -16.22
C THR A 23 -17.46 2.67 -16.28
N TRP A 24 -17.17 2.16 -17.47
CA TRP A 24 -16.20 1.07 -17.70
C TRP A 24 -14.81 1.32 -17.07
N THR A 25 -14.37 2.57 -17.01
CA THR A 25 -13.12 2.98 -16.34
C THR A 25 -13.15 2.71 -14.83
N ILE A 26 -14.29 2.94 -14.18
CA ILE A 26 -14.47 2.71 -12.73
C ILE A 26 -14.47 1.20 -12.46
N LEU A 27 -15.17 0.42 -13.27
CA LEU A 27 -15.17 -1.04 -13.21
C LEU A 27 -13.75 -1.61 -13.35
N GLY A 28 -12.98 -1.13 -14.33
CA GLY A 28 -11.58 -1.52 -14.51
C GLY A 28 -10.69 -1.17 -13.31
N SER A 29 -10.84 0.04 -12.77
CA SER A 29 -10.04 0.51 -11.63
C SER A 29 -10.36 -0.27 -10.34
N ILE A 30 -11.64 -0.56 -10.09
CA ILE A 30 -12.06 -1.38 -8.94
C ILE A 30 -11.48 -2.79 -9.05
N THR A 31 -11.54 -3.38 -10.24
CA THR A 31 -11.00 -4.72 -10.49
C THR A 31 -9.49 -4.75 -10.28
N TYR A 32 -8.78 -3.72 -10.75
CA TYR A 32 -7.34 -3.59 -10.56
C TYR A 32 -6.96 -3.48 -9.09
N VAL A 33 -7.61 -2.59 -8.33
CA VAL A 33 -7.36 -2.43 -6.88
C VAL A 33 -7.74 -3.70 -6.12
N ALA A 34 -8.85 -4.35 -6.45
CA ALA A 34 -9.27 -5.57 -5.77
C ALA A 34 -8.29 -6.75 -6.02
N LEU A 35 -7.80 -6.91 -7.25
CA LEU A 35 -6.94 -8.04 -7.61
C LEU A 35 -5.48 -7.81 -7.24
N ILE A 36 -4.90 -6.67 -7.62
CA ILE A 36 -3.46 -6.41 -7.48
C ILE A 36 -3.14 -5.89 -6.08
N ASP A 37 -3.86 -4.86 -5.62
CA ASP A 37 -3.54 -4.18 -4.36
C ASP A 37 -4.04 -4.96 -3.14
N ASN A 38 -5.19 -5.66 -3.24
CA ASN A 38 -5.70 -6.51 -2.16
C ASN A 38 -5.23 -7.97 -2.29
N LEU A 39 -5.75 -8.71 -3.27
CA LEU A 39 -5.58 -10.18 -3.29
C LEU A 39 -4.12 -10.60 -3.45
N LEU A 40 -3.45 -10.06 -4.47
CA LEU A 40 -2.07 -10.45 -4.77
C LEU A 40 -1.10 -9.94 -3.70
N SER A 41 -1.27 -8.71 -3.23
CA SER A 41 -0.46 -8.13 -2.16
C SER A 41 -0.57 -8.94 -0.86
N ASP A 42 -1.80 -9.28 -0.42
CA ASP A 42 -2.01 -10.09 0.79
C ASP A 42 -1.44 -11.51 0.62
N TYR A 43 -1.55 -12.10 -0.57
CA TYR A 43 -0.97 -13.41 -0.87
C TYR A 43 0.57 -13.38 -0.81
N LEU A 44 1.20 -12.38 -1.44
CA LEU A 44 2.65 -12.21 -1.42
C LEU A 44 3.16 -11.90 -0.02
N TRP A 45 2.44 -11.09 0.75
CA TRP A 45 2.74 -10.85 2.15
C TRP A 45 2.70 -12.17 2.94
N ALA A 46 1.63 -12.95 2.84
CA ALA A 46 1.52 -14.23 3.53
C ALA A 46 2.66 -15.20 3.14
N LYS A 47 3.01 -15.26 1.84
CA LYS A 47 4.15 -16.04 1.36
C LYS A 47 5.49 -15.53 1.94
N SER A 48 5.69 -14.23 2.03
CA SER A 48 6.90 -13.65 2.63
C SER A 48 7.04 -13.99 4.11
N VAL A 49 5.93 -14.02 4.86
CA VAL A 49 5.90 -14.44 6.27
C VAL A 49 6.34 -15.90 6.40
N VAL A 50 5.87 -16.78 5.52
CA VAL A 50 6.22 -18.21 5.53
C VAL A 50 7.70 -18.43 5.19
N TYR A 51 8.25 -17.67 4.24
CA TYR A 51 9.66 -17.85 3.82
C TYR A 51 10.68 -17.15 4.71
N THR A 52 10.30 -16.15 5.49
CA THR A 52 11.22 -15.38 6.35
C THR A 52 10.73 -15.38 7.79
N SER A 53 10.01 -14.33 8.20
CA SER A 53 9.29 -14.23 9.46
C SER A 53 8.26 -13.11 9.36
N ALA A 54 7.28 -13.10 10.27
CA ALA A 54 6.29 -12.03 10.35
C ALA A 54 6.95 -10.65 10.56
N THR A 55 8.05 -10.59 11.30
CA THR A 55 8.78 -9.35 11.57
C THR A 55 9.46 -8.84 10.30
N VAL A 56 10.15 -9.70 9.55
CA VAL A 56 10.84 -9.30 8.31
C VAL A 56 9.83 -8.85 7.24
N ALA A 57 8.71 -9.57 7.09
CA ALA A 57 7.65 -9.21 6.17
C ALA A 57 7.05 -7.82 6.46
N THR A 58 6.76 -7.53 7.73
CA THR A 58 6.18 -6.23 8.13
C THR A 58 7.19 -5.07 8.05
N VAL A 59 8.48 -5.32 8.30
CA VAL A 59 9.53 -4.32 8.05
C VAL A 59 9.70 -4.08 6.55
N GLY A 60 9.58 -5.12 5.72
CA GLY A 60 9.60 -5.02 4.27
C GLY A 60 8.50 -4.10 3.72
N LEU A 61 7.29 -4.13 4.29
CA LEU A 61 6.22 -3.20 3.92
C LEU A 61 6.59 -1.72 4.14
N ALA A 62 7.46 -1.41 5.10
CA ALA A 62 7.91 -0.04 5.33
C ALA A 62 8.79 0.49 4.18
N LEU A 63 9.40 -0.38 3.36
CA LEU A 63 10.19 0.03 2.19
C LEU A 63 9.36 0.75 1.11
N THR A 64 8.03 0.72 1.21
CA THR A 64 7.16 1.56 0.37
C THR A 64 7.47 3.05 0.52
N VAL A 65 7.92 3.50 1.70
CA VAL A 65 8.29 4.90 1.96
C VAL A 65 9.52 5.34 1.15
N PRO A 66 10.69 4.67 1.22
CA PRO A 66 11.83 5.02 0.37
C PRO A 66 11.52 4.88 -1.12
N VAL A 67 10.72 3.90 -1.53
CA VAL A 67 10.30 3.77 -2.94
C VAL A 67 9.45 4.97 -3.37
N ALA A 68 8.52 5.44 -2.53
CA ALA A 68 7.74 6.64 -2.83
C ALA A 68 8.61 7.89 -2.95
N VAL A 69 9.58 8.08 -2.04
CA VAL A 69 10.53 9.20 -2.11
C VAL A 69 11.40 9.14 -3.38
N LEU A 70 11.78 7.94 -3.82
CA LEU A 70 12.51 7.74 -5.08
C LEU A 70 11.65 8.11 -6.30
N ILE A 71 10.37 7.71 -6.31
CA ILE A 71 9.43 8.06 -7.38
C ILE A 71 9.22 9.58 -7.43
N ASP A 72 8.96 10.22 -6.28
CA ASP A 72 8.83 11.68 -6.17
C ASP A 72 10.06 12.40 -6.75
N TRP A 73 11.26 11.88 -6.46
CA TRP A 73 12.51 12.45 -6.98
C TRP A 73 12.65 12.29 -8.50
N ILE A 74 12.27 11.13 -9.05
CA ILE A 74 12.31 10.85 -10.49
C ILE A 74 11.31 11.73 -11.25
N GLU A 75 10.14 11.99 -10.67
CA GLU A 75 9.13 12.89 -11.25
C GLU A 75 9.52 14.38 -11.16
N GLY A 76 10.71 14.70 -10.62
CA GLY A 76 11.22 16.07 -10.47
C GLY A 76 10.70 16.78 -9.22
N GLY A 77 10.07 16.04 -8.30
CA GLY A 77 9.66 16.53 -6.99
C GLY A 77 10.88 16.79 -6.08
N GLY A 78 10.81 17.90 -5.32
CA GLY A 78 11.82 18.22 -4.33
C GLY A 78 11.76 17.27 -3.13
N VAL A 79 12.83 16.53 -2.88
CA VAL A 79 12.96 15.71 -1.67
C VAL A 79 13.41 16.58 -0.51
N GLY A 80 12.47 16.95 0.37
CA GLY A 80 12.80 17.68 1.59
C GLY A 80 13.73 16.86 2.49
N TRP A 81 14.65 17.54 3.19
CA TRP A 81 15.66 16.93 4.07
C TRP A 81 15.10 15.88 5.04
N GLY A 82 13.97 16.18 5.70
CA GLY A 82 13.32 15.26 6.63
C GLY A 82 12.80 13.97 5.99
N ARG A 83 12.32 14.02 4.73
CA ARG A 83 11.86 12.84 4.00
C ARG A 83 13.02 11.94 3.60
N GLY A 84 14.15 12.55 3.19
CA GLY A 84 15.37 11.82 2.84
C GLY A 84 16.00 11.10 4.04
N VAL A 85 16.08 11.76 5.20
CA VAL A 85 16.58 11.12 6.42
C VAL A 85 15.63 10.00 6.87
N GLY A 86 14.32 10.25 6.87
CA GLY A 86 13.31 9.26 7.22
C GLY A 86 13.36 8.02 6.32
N SER A 87 13.47 8.20 5.00
CA SER A 87 13.58 7.08 4.06
C SER A 87 14.87 6.29 4.24
N GLY A 88 15.99 6.97 4.49
CA GLY A 88 17.28 6.33 4.78
C GLY A 88 17.22 5.45 6.03
N LEU A 89 16.61 5.92 7.12
CA LEU A 89 16.45 5.15 8.36
C LEU A 89 15.62 3.88 8.15
N VAL A 90 14.60 3.92 7.30
CA VAL A 90 13.78 2.75 6.96
C VAL A 90 14.61 1.69 6.22
N VAL A 91 15.48 2.09 5.30
CA VAL A 91 16.39 1.17 4.60
C VAL A 91 17.38 0.54 5.57
N VAL A 92 17.99 1.34 6.46
CA VAL A 92 18.92 0.85 7.49
C VAL A 92 18.23 -0.19 8.38
N ARG A 93 16.98 0.08 8.81
CA ARG A 93 16.19 -0.87 9.59
C ARG A 93 15.96 -2.19 8.86
N PHE A 94 15.63 -2.15 7.57
CA PHE A 94 15.38 -3.36 6.78
C PHE A 94 16.63 -4.21 6.58
N VAL A 95 17.78 -3.57 6.34
CA VAL A 95 19.06 -4.27 6.21
C VAL A 95 19.49 -4.86 7.55
N GLY A 96 19.37 -4.10 8.64
CA GLY A 96 19.80 -4.52 9.97
C GLY A 96 19.04 -5.72 10.56
N ILE A 97 17.84 -6.02 10.06
CA ILE A 97 17.10 -7.23 10.48
C ILE A 97 17.41 -8.46 9.61
N ASN A 98 18.10 -8.29 8.48
CA ASN A 98 18.44 -9.36 7.52
C ASN A 98 19.90 -9.81 7.62
N ILE A 99 20.71 -9.16 8.45
CA ILE A 99 22.09 -9.52 8.78
C ILE A 99 22.07 -10.19 10.15
#